data_AF-A0A7C9DK36-F1
#
_entry.id   AF-A0A7C9DK36-F1
#
_cell.length_a   1.000
_cell.length_b   1.000
_cell.length_c   1.000
_cell.angle_alpha   90.00
_cell.angle_beta   90.00
_cell.angle_gamma   90.00
#
_symmetry.space_group_name_H-M   'P 1'
#
loop_
_entity.id
_entity.type
_entity.pdbx_description
1 polymer ?
#
loop_
_entity_poly.entity_id
_entity_poly.type
_entity_poly.pdbx_seq_one_letter_code
_entity_poly.pdbx_strand_id
1 'polypeptide(L)'
;MSLSTTKNLNERKALRSWKTLSDPSDGRFTLGIDSFILPQLVIWEGDRPYWRSGLWNGNYLIGVQFNLIDFINAHMVVSSDKEGSVSAAYFYPNNSLLLTYMLTTEGKMTHIWW
;
A
#
# COMPACT_ATOMS: atom_id res chain seq x y z
N MET A 1 2.84 8.87 0.05
CA MET A 1 1.61 8.27 -0.52
C MET A 1 0.65 7.94 0.61
N SER A 2 -0.65 8.15 0.45
CA SER A 2 -1.68 7.65 1.38
C SER A 2 -2.66 6.72 0.66
N LEU A 3 -3.01 5.63 1.33
CA LEU A 3 -4.04 4.68 0.95
C LEU A 3 -5.17 4.80 1.98
N SER A 4 -6.40 4.90 1.55
CA SER A 4 -7.56 4.88 2.45
C SER A 4 -8.63 3.92 1.94
N THR A 5 -9.39 3.36 2.86
CA THR A 5 -10.56 2.54 2.56
C THR A 5 -11.64 2.83 3.60
N THR A 6 -12.90 2.83 3.18
CA THR A 6 -14.05 3.08 4.04
C THR A 6 -14.90 1.83 4.12
N LYS A 7 -15.35 1.43 5.31
CA LYS A 7 -16.10 0.19 5.57
C LYS A 7 -17.35 0.01 4.68
N ASN A 8 -17.93 1.12 4.20
CA ASN A 8 -19.14 1.14 3.37
C ASN A 8 -18.86 1.21 1.86
N LEU A 9 -17.62 1.50 1.46
CA LEU A 9 -17.17 1.38 0.07
C LEU A 9 -16.46 0.05 -0.09
N ASN A 10 -17.00 -0.81 -0.95
CA ASN A 10 -16.31 -2.05 -1.36
C ASN A 10 -15.06 -1.77 -2.23
N GLU A 11 -14.57 -0.52 -2.27
CA GLU A 11 -13.34 -0.11 -2.93
C GLU A 11 -12.14 -0.58 -2.11
N ARG A 12 -11.84 -1.87 -2.26
CA ARG A 12 -10.65 -2.54 -1.70
C ARG A 12 -9.37 -2.22 -2.50
N LYS A 13 -9.45 -1.40 -3.55
CA LYS A 13 -8.47 -1.35 -4.66
C LYS A 13 -7.96 0.08 -4.90
N ALA A 14 -7.20 0.62 -3.95
CA ALA A 14 -6.71 2.00 -4.00
C ALA A 14 -5.51 2.20 -4.95
N LEU A 15 -4.79 1.13 -5.32
CA LEU A 15 -3.80 1.12 -6.40
C LEU A 15 -4.09 -0.03 -7.36
N ARG A 16 -3.90 0.21 -8.66
CA ARG A 16 -4.03 -0.80 -9.70
C ARG A 16 -2.78 -0.79 -10.58
N SER A 17 -2.29 -1.97 -10.92
CA SER A 17 -1.14 -2.11 -11.81
C SER A 17 -1.54 -1.69 -13.22
N TRP A 18 -0.57 -1.33 -14.04
CA TRP A 18 -0.77 -1.28 -15.49
C TRP A 18 -1.01 -2.68 -16.04
N LYS A 19 -1.62 -2.76 -17.22
CA LYS A 19 -1.87 -4.02 -17.93
C LYS A 19 -0.59 -4.56 -18.53
N THR A 20 0.22 -3.69 -19.14
CA THR A 20 1.56 -4.01 -19.62
C THR A 20 2.49 -2.80 -19.42
N LEU A 21 3.79 -2.93 -19.70
CA LEU A 21 4.74 -1.81 -19.58
C LEU A 21 4.43 -0.64 -20.54
N SER A 22 3.73 -0.92 -21.65
CA SER A 22 3.34 0.09 -22.64
C SER A 22 1.85 0.43 -22.64
N ASP A 23 1.06 -0.27 -21.82
CA ASP A 23 -0.40 -0.11 -21.74
C ASP A 23 -0.80 0.25 -20.30
N PRO A 24 -1.08 1.53 -20.01
CA PRO A 24 -1.42 2.02 -18.68
C PRO A 24 -2.86 1.69 -18.26
N SER A 25 -3.63 0.99 -19.10
CA SER A 25 -4.96 0.52 -18.71
C SER A 25 -4.89 -0.47 -17.55
N ASP A 26 -6.05 -0.72 -16.95
CA ASP A 26 -6.22 -1.56 -15.77
C ASP A 26 -5.61 -2.96 -15.94
N GLY A 27 -4.59 -3.22 -15.13
CA GLY A 27 -3.96 -4.52 -15.02
C GLY A 27 -4.64 -5.47 -14.04
N ARG A 28 -4.04 -6.64 -13.91
CA ARG A 28 -4.58 -7.76 -13.11
C ARG A 28 -4.37 -7.61 -11.60
N PHE A 29 -3.41 -6.78 -11.18
CA PHE A 29 -3.04 -6.64 -9.79
C PHE A 29 -3.61 -5.36 -9.18
N THR A 30 -4.08 -5.48 -7.94
CA THR A 30 -4.59 -4.35 -7.15
C THR A 30 -4.06 -4.39 -5.74
N LEU A 31 -3.82 -3.24 -5.14
CA LEU A 31 -3.35 -3.08 -3.76
C LEU A 31 -4.35 -2.24 -2.95
N GLY A 32 -4.52 -2.61 -1.68
CA GLY A 32 -5.37 -1.91 -0.72
C GLY A 32 -5.30 -2.53 0.67
N ILE A 33 -6.24 -2.13 1.52
CA ILE A 33 -6.30 -2.51 2.94
C ILE A 33 -7.43 -3.55 3.11
N ASP A 34 -7.14 -4.69 3.73
CA ASP A 34 -8.09 -5.82 3.85
C ASP A 34 -8.82 -5.88 5.21
N SER A 35 -8.23 -5.32 6.27
CA SER A 35 -8.75 -5.43 7.64
C SER A 35 -8.88 -4.06 8.30
N PHE A 36 -10.04 -3.79 8.90
CA PHE A 36 -10.34 -2.52 9.58
C PHE A 36 -9.93 -2.52 11.06
N ILE A 37 -9.84 -3.69 11.70
CA ILE A 37 -9.50 -3.81 13.13
C ILE A 37 -7.98 -3.91 13.31
N LEU A 38 -7.33 -4.71 12.48
CA LEU A 38 -5.88 -4.87 12.45
C LEU A 38 -5.39 -4.67 11.01
N PRO A 39 -5.06 -3.41 10.63
CA PRO A 39 -4.77 -3.07 9.26
C PRO A 39 -3.63 -3.88 8.66
N GLN A 40 -3.86 -4.35 7.44
CA GLN A 40 -2.91 -5.10 6.63
C GLN A 40 -3.10 -4.68 5.17
N LEU A 41 -1.98 -4.51 4.46
CA LEU A 41 -1.98 -4.32 3.02
C LEU A 41 -2.01 -5.68 2.30
N VAL A 42 -2.81 -5.76 1.25
CA VAL A 42 -2.95 -6.96 0.44
C VAL A 42 -2.83 -6.58 -1.02
N ILE A 43 -2.08 -7.39 -1.77
CA ILE A 43 -2.10 -7.37 -3.23
C ILE A 43 -2.99 -8.52 -3.68
N TRP A 44 -3.99 -8.23 -4.52
CA TRP A 44 -4.86 -9.21 -5.14
C TRP A 44 -4.50 -9.37 -6.62
N GLU A 45 -4.54 -10.59 -7.13
CA GLU A 45 -4.66 -10.89 -8.57
C GLU A 45 -6.14 -11.17 -8.86
N GLY A 46 -6.82 -10.23 -9.52
CA GLY A 46 -8.29 -10.25 -9.60
C GLY A 46 -8.93 -10.13 -8.22
N ASP A 47 -9.51 -11.23 -7.74
CA ASP A 47 -10.15 -11.33 -6.41
C ASP A 47 -9.41 -12.27 -5.45
N ARG A 48 -8.30 -12.87 -5.89
CA ARG A 48 -7.50 -13.79 -5.07
C ARG A 48 -6.36 -13.04 -4.40
N PRO A 49 -6.16 -13.18 -3.07
CA PRO A 49 -4.98 -12.64 -2.40
C PRO A 49 -3.71 -13.27 -2.99
N TYR A 50 -2.82 -12.42 -3.51
CA TYR A 50 -1.54 -12.81 -4.10
C TYR A 50 -0.39 -12.61 -3.11
N TRP A 51 -0.41 -11.51 -2.34
CA TRP A 51 0.59 -11.22 -1.32
C TRP A 51 -0.04 -10.44 -0.16
N ARG A 52 0.55 -10.57 1.04
CA ARG A 52 0.11 -9.88 2.26
C ARG A 52 1.30 -9.26 2.99
N SER A 53 1.13 -8.04 3.48
CA SER A 53 2.17 -7.31 4.22
C SER A 53 2.40 -7.78 5.65
N GLY A 54 1.61 -8.72 6.16
CA GLY A 54 1.47 -8.91 7.61
C GLY A 54 0.68 -7.76 8.27
N LEU A 55 0.29 -7.96 9.51
CA LEU A 55 -0.47 -6.99 10.30
C LEU A 55 0.40 -5.77 10.67
N TRP A 56 -0.23 -4.62 10.84
CA TRP A 56 0.37 -3.45 11.47
C TRP A 56 0.58 -3.67 12.96
N ASN A 57 1.80 -3.46 13.46
CA ASN A 57 2.13 -3.65 14.88
C ASN A 57 2.26 -2.33 15.68
N GLY A 58 1.92 -1.18 15.08
CA GLY A 58 2.13 0.14 15.68
C GLY A 58 3.39 0.86 15.20
N ASN A 59 4.34 0.16 14.57
CA ASN A 59 5.58 0.73 14.04
C ASN A 59 5.80 0.39 12.55
N TYR A 60 5.56 -0.86 12.15
CA TYR A 60 5.72 -1.33 10.78
C TYR A 60 4.77 -2.50 10.46
N LEU A 61 4.66 -2.85 9.17
CA LEU A 61 3.94 -4.03 8.71
C LEU A 61 4.86 -5.26 8.80
N ILE A 62 4.50 -6.25 9.62
CA ILE A 62 5.41 -7.33 10.06
C ILE A 62 5.92 -8.26 8.95
N GLY A 63 5.25 -8.30 7.81
CA GLY A 63 5.62 -9.11 6.65
C GLY A 63 6.36 -8.31 5.56
N VAL A 64 6.64 -7.02 5.80
CA VAL A 64 7.43 -6.19 4.89
C VAL A 64 8.87 -6.16 5.38
N GLN A 65 9.80 -6.49 4.49
CA GLN A 65 11.22 -6.37 4.75
C GLN A 65 11.67 -4.96 4.40
N PHE A 66 12.28 -4.28 5.37
CA PHE A 66 12.89 -2.97 5.18
C PHE A 66 14.41 -3.10 5.27
N ASN A 67 15.14 -2.37 4.43
CA ASN A 67 16.54 -2.10 4.75
C ASN A 67 16.62 -1.09 5.91
N LEU A 68 17.78 -1.01 6.56
CA LEU A 68 17.96 -0.19 7.76
C LEU A 68 17.70 1.30 7.52
N ILE A 69 18.08 1.82 6.37
CA ILE A 69 17.94 3.24 6.03
C ILE A 69 16.46 3.58 5.85
N ASP A 70 15.71 2.75 5.12
CA ASP A 70 14.28 2.90 4.91
C ASP A 70 13.52 2.77 6.23
N PHE A 71 13.89 1.79 7.07
CA PHE A 71 13.26 1.59 8.36
C PHE A 71 13.40 2.80 9.30
N ILE A 72 14.57 3.46 9.30
CA ILE A 72 14.82 4.61 10.16
C ILE A 72 14.16 5.89 9.61
N ASN A 73 14.21 6.09 8.29
CA ASN A 73 13.83 7.37 7.69
C ASN A 73 12.39 7.41 7.20
N ALA A 74 11.72 6.27 7.06
CA ALA A 74 10.33 6.25 6.66
C ALA A 74 9.40 6.23 7.87
N HIS A 75 8.27 6.91 7.73
CA HIS A 75 7.19 6.85 8.70
C HIS A 75 5.93 6.29 8.04
N MET A 76 5.29 5.39 8.78
CA MET A 76 3.96 4.89 8.47
C MET A 76 2.99 5.35 9.54
N VAL A 77 1.91 5.99 9.11
CA VAL A 77 0.80 6.41 9.97
C VAL A 77 -0.43 5.64 9.55
N VAL A 78 -1.01 4.92 10.50
CA VAL A 78 -2.28 4.22 10.32
C VAL A 78 -3.31 4.88 11.22
N SER A 79 -4.40 5.37 10.62
CA SER A 79 -5.49 6.02 11.34
C SER A 79 -6.81 5.34 11.01
N SER A 80 -7.70 5.32 12.00
CA SER A 80 -9.08 4.87 11.84
C SER A 80 -10.02 5.97 12.32
N ASP A 81 -11.03 6.32 11.53
CA ASP A 81 -12.05 7.28 11.95
C ASP A 81 -13.24 6.60 12.66
N LYS A 82 -14.13 7.42 13.23
CA LYS A 82 -15.35 6.93 13.93
C LYS A 82 -16.38 6.31 12.98
N GLU A 83 -16.28 6.59 11.68
CA GLU A 83 -17.16 6.09 10.64
C GLU A 83 -16.68 4.74 10.09
N GLY A 84 -15.51 4.27 10.54
CA GLY A 84 -14.94 2.98 10.20
C GLY A 84 -14.04 3.02 8.96
N SER A 85 -13.61 4.19 8.50
CA SER A 85 -12.55 4.29 7.49
C SER A 85 -11.19 4.06 8.12
N VAL A 86 -10.34 3.35 7.41
CA VAL A 86 -8.94 3.13 7.77
C VAL A 86 -8.06 3.72 6.68
N SER A 87 -7.09 4.52 7.09
CA SER A 87 -6.09 5.10 6.21
C SER A 87 -4.69 4.68 6.65
N ALA A 88 -3.83 4.39 5.68
CA ALA A 88 -2.42 4.12 5.85
C ALA A 88 -1.64 5.09 4.97
N ALA A 89 -0.84 5.95 5.59
CA ALA A 89 0.06 6.87 4.91
C ALA A 89 1.51 6.44 5.14
N TYR A 90 2.30 6.43 4.07
CA TYR A 90 3.74 6.20 4.12
C TYR A 90 4.47 7.38 3.50
N PHE A 91 5.44 7.94 4.22
CA PHE A 91 6.19 9.11 3.78
C PHE A 91 7.61 9.14 4.37
N TYR A 92 8.50 9.85 3.67
CA TYR A 92 9.82 10.23 4.18
C TYR A 92 9.77 11.70 4.60
N PRO A 93 10.34 12.09 5.76
CA PRO A 93 10.36 13.49 6.21
C PRO A 93 11.19 14.40 5.33
N ASN A 94 12.15 13.85 4.59
CA ASN A 94 12.99 14.62 3.69
C ASN A 94 12.20 14.98 2.41
N ASN A 95 11.66 16.19 2.38
CA ASN A 95 10.84 16.69 1.27
C ASN A 95 11.63 16.99 -0.01
N SER A 96 12.96 16.95 0.02
CA SER A 96 13.79 17.12 -1.18
C SER A 96 13.87 15.85 -2.02
N LEU A 97 13.43 14.69 -1.49
CA LEU A 97 13.38 13.42 -2.21
C LEU A 97 11.97 13.19 -2.74
N LEU A 98 11.84 13.07 -4.07
CA LEU A 98 10.54 12.79 -4.67
C LEU A 98 10.38 11.27 -4.81
N LEU A 99 9.56 10.71 -3.92
CA LEU A 99 9.29 9.28 -3.87
C LEU A 99 7.89 8.97 -4.42
N THR A 100 7.85 8.15 -5.46
CA THR A 100 6.60 7.59 -5.98
C THR A 100 6.54 6.08 -5.78
N TYR A 101 5.33 5.61 -5.56
CA TYR A 101 5.00 4.21 -5.34
C TYR A 101 4.31 3.63 -6.57
N MET A 102 4.78 2.49 -7.06
CA MET A 102 4.20 1.82 -8.23
C MET A 102 3.93 0.34 -7.95
N LEU A 103 2.74 -0.12 -8.33
CA LEU A 103 2.42 -1.55 -8.41
C LEU A 103 2.70 -2.03 -9.83
N THR A 104 3.70 -2.90 -9.98
CA THR A 104 4.11 -3.38 -11.30
C THR A 104 3.10 -4.34 -11.92
N THR A 105 3.24 -4.57 -13.22
CA THR A 105 2.47 -5.57 -13.99
C THR A 105 2.67 -7.01 -13.49
N GLU A 106 3.69 -7.25 -12.67
CA GLU A 106 4.02 -8.53 -12.01
C GLU A 106 3.48 -8.62 -10.57
N GLY A 107 2.76 -7.60 -10.09
CA GLY A 107 2.20 -7.57 -8.74
C GLY A 107 3.25 -7.29 -7.66
N LYS A 108 4.33 -6.60 -7.99
CA LYS A 108 5.35 -6.16 -7.03
C LYS A 108 5.17 -4.68 -6.71
N MET A 109 5.32 -4.34 -5.43
CA MET A 109 5.36 -2.94 -5.02
C MET A 109 6.79 -2.41 -5.12
N THR A 110 6.98 -1.28 -5.81
CA THR A 110 8.29 -0.61 -5.92
C THR A 110 8.17 0.83 -5.50
N HIS A 111 9.29 1.37 -5.02
CA HIS A 111 9.54 2.79 -4.96
C HIS A 111 10.32 3.25 -6.20
N ILE A 112 10.07 4.48 -6.65
CA ILE A 112 10.86 5.18 -7.65
C ILE A 112 11.32 6.49 -7.02
N TRP A 113 12.64 6.70 -7.04
CA TRP A 113 13.33 7.87 -6.49
C TRP A 113 13.72 8.82 -7.62
N TRP A 114 13.50 10.11 -7.42
CA TRP A 114 13.95 11.19 -8.29
C TRP A 114 14.69 12.26 -7.49
#